data_AF-A0A8K0JT83-F1
#
_entry.id   AF-A0A8K0JT83-F1
#
_cell.length_a   1.000
_cell.length_b   1.000
_cell.length_c   1.000
_cell.angle_alpha   90.00
_cell.angle_beta   90.00
_cell.angle_gamma   90.00
#
_symmetry.space_group_name_H-M   'P 1'
#
loop_
_entity.id
_entity.type
_entity.pdbx_description
1 polymer ?
#
loop_
_entity_poly.entity_id
_entity_poly.type
_entity_poly.pdbx_seq_one_letter_code
_entity_poly.pdbx_strand_id
1 'polypeptide(L)'
;MDVRYEQYVGEERDLEAMMTLVDQELSEPKVYTFRYFLETWPHLCFLAYPAQEDAGAISSLQQPIACVISKQESHKGKRSRGYIAMLSVERSWRRKGIARKLVEMTIEAMREQDAQEVILETEYDNLASLTLYGSLGFFREKRLHRFYLNGKDAYRLVLPLPSQDTDDEDSGAISDSQSEKSLARARLSSAADWVIANGEETVSTQDIERHSRAGGEYLSDKGHNTKREIASILEGINRTDIA
;
A
#
# COMPACT_ATOMS: atom_id res chain seq x y z
N MET A 1 13.07 16.89 14.96
CA MET A 1 12.98 15.52 15.49
C MET A 1 13.47 14.62 14.41
N ASP A 2 14.64 14.05 14.62
CA ASP A 2 15.25 13.13 13.67
C ASP A 2 14.63 11.74 13.86
N VAL A 3 14.54 10.96 12.78
CA VAL A 3 13.88 9.64 12.75
C VAL A 3 14.79 8.68 12.01
N ARG A 4 15.09 7.55 12.64
CA ARG A 4 15.91 6.49 12.08
C ARG A 4 15.00 5.41 11.50
N TYR A 5 15.31 4.95 10.30
CA TYR A 5 14.54 3.91 9.61
C TYR A 5 15.38 2.65 9.51
N GLU A 6 14.78 1.50 9.79
CA GLU A 6 15.45 0.21 9.75
C GLU A 6 14.59 -0.81 9.01
N GLN A 7 15.23 -1.76 8.35
CA GLN A 7 14.56 -2.96 7.86
C GLN A 7 14.23 -3.88 9.04
N TYR A 8 13.13 -4.62 8.94
CA TYR A 8 12.81 -5.70 9.87
C TYR A 8 13.98 -6.70 9.93
N VAL A 9 14.37 -7.06 11.16
CA VAL A 9 15.50 -7.96 11.41
C VAL A 9 15.05 -9.36 11.81
N GLY A 10 14.04 -9.46 12.67
CA GLY A 10 13.60 -10.76 13.16
C GLY A 10 12.55 -10.68 14.26
N GLU A 11 11.95 -11.85 14.52
CA GLU A 11 10.77 -11.96 15.38
C GLU A 11 11.04 -11.50 16.82
N GLU A 12 12.14 -11.98 17.41
CA GLU A 12 12.52 -11.67 18.80
C GLU A 12 12.68 -10.17 19.06
N ARG A 13 13.03 -9.41 18.03
CA ARG A 13 13.30 -7.98 18.14
C ARG A 13 12.09 -7.13 17.80
N ASP A 14 11.42 -7.44 16.69
CA ASP A 14 10.53 -6.48 16.03
C ASP A 14 9.04 -6.90 16.03
N LEU A 15 8.72 -8.21 16.12
CA LEU A 15 7.35 -8.70 15.89
C LEU A 15 6.35 -8.10 16.87
N GLU A 16 6.63 -8.17 18.17
CA GLU A 16 5.73 -7.68 19.22
C GLU A 16 5.45 -6.18 19.07
N ALA A 17 6.49 -5.41 18.73
CA ALA A 17 6.38 -3.97 18.54
C ALA A 17 5.57 -3.61 17.28
N MET A 18 5.77 -4.34 16.17
CA MET A 18 4.97 -4.16 14.95
C MET A 18 3.50 -4.52 15.17
N MET A 19 3.22 -5.61 15.89
CA MET A 19 1.85 -5.99 16.26
C MET A 19 1.19 -4.89 17.09
N THR A 20 1.89 -4.40 18.12
CA THR A 20 1.40 -3.33 18.99
C THR A 20 1.07 -2.05 18.22
N LEU A 21 1.90 -1.66 17.24
CA LEU A 21 1.64 -0.50 16.39
C LEU A 21 0.40 -0.70 15.50
N VAL A 22 0.23 -1.91 14.94
CA VAL A 22 -0.87 -2.20 14.01
C VAL A 22 -2.21 -2.34 14.74
N ASP A 23 -2.23 -2.98 15.91
CA ASP A 23 -3.46 -3.22 16.70
C ASP A 23 -4.10 -1.90 17.19
N GLN A 24 -3.33 -0.83 17.31
CA GLN A 24 -3.84 0.50 17.66
C GLN A 24 -4.65 1.17 16.54
N GLU A 25 -4.52 0.69 15.30
CA GLU A 25 -5.04 1.35 14.10
C GLU A 25 -5.96 0.48 13.24
N LEU A 26 -5.82 -0.85 13.29
CA LEU A 26 -6.53 -1.79 12.44
C LEU A 26 -7.19 -2.89 13.29
N SER A 27 -8.29 -3.48 12.79
CA SER A 27 -8.91 -4.64 13.44
C SER A 27 -7.95 -5.83 13.43
N GLU A 28 -7.61 -6.33 14.62
CA GLU A 28 -6.57 -7.32 14.95
C GLU A 28 -6.35 -8.41 13.88
N PRO A 29 -5.25 -8.34 13.10
CA PRO A 29 -4.74 -9.50 12.37
C PRO A 29 -4.18 -10.51 13.37
N LYS A 30 -4.40 -11.81 13.15
CA LYS A 30 -3.78 -12.85 13.98
C LYS A 30 -2.26 -12.82 13.81
N VAL A 31 -1.49 -13.19 14.84
CA VAL A 31 -0.01 -13.27 14.80
C VAL A 31 0.54 -14.03 13.57
N TYR A 32 -0.14 -15.09 13.14
CA TYR A 32 0.24 -15.86 11.95
C TYR A 32 0.22 -15.04 10.65
N THR A 33 -0.66 -14.03 10.57
CA THR A 33 -0.68 -13.09 9.46
C THR A 33 0.63 -12.30 9.40
N PHE A 34 1.11 -11.79 10.53
CA PHE A 34 2.40 -11.08 10.60
C PHE A 34 3.56 -11.98 10.19
N ARG A 35 3.68 -13.17 10.80
CA ARG A 35 4.76 -14.13 10.49
C ARG A 35 4.83 -14.45 9.00
N TYR A 36 3.69 -14.71 8.34
CA TYR A 36 3.67 -14.95 6.89
C TYR A 36 4.35 -13.83 6.09
N PHE A 37 4.08 -12.55 6.39
CA PHE A 37 4.74 -11.43 5.72
C PHE A 37 6.21 -11.31 6.11
N LEU A 38 6.49 -11.34 7.41
CA LEU A 38 7.79 -10.99 7.97
C LEU A 38 8.86 -12.08 7.76
N GLU A 39 8.47 -13.35 7.71
CA GLU A 39 9.37 -14.45 7.40
C GLU A 39 9.64 -14.57 5.90
N THR A 40 8.64 -14.28 5.07
CA THR A 40 8.76 -14.46 3.60
C THR A 40 9.34 -13.22 2.91
N TRP A 41 9.00 -12.02 3.38
CA TRP A 41 9.48 -10.75 2.81
C TRP A 41 10.04 -9.79 3.88
N PRO A 42 11.03 -10.23 4.69
CA PRO A 42 11.66 -9.37 5.69
C PRO A 42 12.27 -8.10 5.07
N HIS A 43 12.78 -8.21 3.84
CA HIS A 43 13.40 -7.12 3.08
C HIS A 43 12.40 -6.05 2.58
N LEU A 44 11.10 -6.29 2.63
CA LEU A 44 10.06 -5.32 2.23
C LEU A 44 9.36 -4.67 3.44
N CYS A 45 9.78 -5.02 4.65
CA CYS A 45 9.18 -4.56 5.89
C CYS A 45 10.15 -3.65 6.64
N PHE A 46 9.67 -2.49 7.08
CA PHE A 46 10.50 -1.45 7.69
C PHE A 46 9.85 -0.88 8.94
N LEU A 47 10.68 -0.45 9.88
CA LEU A 47 10.31 0.23 11.11
C LEU A 47 10.95 1.62 11.16
N ALA A 48 10.32 2.55 11.86
CA ALA A 48 10.89 3.85 12.18
C ALA A 48 11.01 4.02 13.69
N TYR A 49 12.14 4.57 14.14
CA TYR A 49 12.45 4.85 15.54
C TYR A 49 12.73 6.35 15.72
N PRO A 50 12.38 6.95 16.86
CA PRO A 50 12.88 8.28 17.19
C PRO A 50 14.42 8.25 17.16
N ALA A 51 15.07 9.30 16.64
CA ALA A 51 16.51 9.43 16.83
C ALA A 51 16.82 9.53 18.33
N GLN A 52 17.97 8.99 18.76
CA GLN A 52 18.42 9.15 20.13
C GLN A 52 18.68 10.64 20.40
N GLU A 53 18.04 11.20 21.42
CA GLU A 53 18.52 12.45 22.01
C GLU A 53 19.71 12.10 22.92
N ASP A 54 20.87 12.69 22.64
CA ASP A 54 22.08 12.58 23.46
C ASP A 54 21.79 13.02 24.91
N ALA A 55 21.33 12.10 25.75
CA ALA A 55 21.04 12.42 27.14
C ALA A 55 21.05 11.18 28.05
N GLY A 56 22.19 10.50 28.15
CA GLY A 56 22.62 9.75 29.35
C GLY A 56 21.70 8.66 29.92
N ALA A 57 20.56 8.38 29.30
CA ALA A 57 19.62 7.38 29.71
C ALA A 57 19.96 6.11 28.93
N ILE A 58 20.60 5.18 29.64
CA ILE A 58 20.58 3.77 29.27
C ILE A 58 19.10 3.35 29.34
N SER A 59 18.39 3.52 28.24
CA SER A 59 17.00 3.08 28.10
C SER A 59 17.01 1.83 27.24
N SER A 60 16.60 0.74 27.87
CA SER A 60 15.90 -0.41 27.26
C SER A 60 15.36 -0.13 25.86
N LEU A 61 15.66 -1.04 24.93
CA LEU A 61 15.13 -1.18 23.56
C LEU A 61 14.12 -0.10 23.17
N GLN A 62 14.60 0.92 22.46
CA GLN A 62 13.75 2.01 22.00
C GLN A 62 12.63 1.45 21.11
N GLN A 63 11.39 1.78 21.44
CA GLN A 63 10.22 1.28 20.72
C GLN A 63 10.09 1.98 19.36
N PRO A 64 9.69 1.26 18.29
CA PRO A 64 9.38 1.86 17.01
C PRO A 64 8.12 2.73 17.12
N ILE A 65 8.10 3.82 16.38
CA ILE A 65 7.00 4.78 16.28
C ILE A 65 6.19 4.61 14.99
N ALA A 66 6.65 3.77 14.06
CA ALA A 66 5.94 3.44 12.84
C ALA A 66 6.46 2.14 12.23
N CYS A 67 5.61 1.49 11.43
CA CYS A 67 5.99 0.33 10.65
C CYS A 67 5.23 0.26 9.32
N VAL A 68 5.84 -0.41 8.34
CA VAL A 68 5.20 -0.85 7.10
C VAL A 68 5.45 -2.34 6.91
N ILE A 69 4.41 -3.10 6.59
CA ILE A 69 4.46 -4.54 6.32
C ILE A 69 3.97 -4.76 4.90
N SER A 70 4.77 -5.45 4.10
CA SER A 70 4.53 -5.61 2.67
C SER A 70 4.97 -6.98 2.15
N LYS A 71 4.49 -7.36 0.97
CA LYS A 71 4.95 -8.55 0.24
C LYS A 71 5.14 -8.27 -1.23
N GLN A 72 5.79 -9.20 -1.92
CA GLN A 72 5.87 -9.21 -3.37
C GLN A 72 5.74 -10.63 -3.92
N GLU A 73 4.85 -10.81 -4.89
CA GLU A 73 4.62 -12.12 -5.49
C GLU A 73 4.50 -12.04 -7.01
N SER A 74 4.96 -13.10 -7.66
CA SER A 74 4.76 -13.29 -9.10
C SER A 74 3.34 -13.76 -9.39
N HIS A 75 2.52 -12.89 -9.97
CA HIS A 75 1.18 -13.28 -10.43
C HIS A 75 1.28 -14.12 -11.71
N LYS A 76 0.99 -15.43 -11.58
CA LYS A 76 0.93 -16.38 -12.71
C LYS A 76 2.21 -16.43 -13.56
N GLY A 77 3.36 -16.16 -12.96
CA GLY A 77 4.68 -16.18 -13.62
C GLY A 77 4.88 -15.11 -14.69
N LYS A 78 4.03 -14.06 -14.75
CA LYS A 78 4.12 -13.03 -15.79
C LYS A 78 4.44 -11.64 -15.25
N ARG A 79 3.97 -11.30 -14.05
CA ARG A 79 4.13 -9.98 -13.46
C ARG A 79 4.45 -10.09 -11.98
N SER A 80 5.60 -9.55 -11.57
CA SER A 80 5.92 -9.37 -10.15
C SER A 80 5.13 -8.16 -9.62
N ARG A 81 4.38 -8.35 -8.54
CA ARG A 81 3.49 -7.34 -7.98
C ARG A 81 3.77 -7.17 -6.49
N GLY A 82 4.07 -5.94 -6.10
CA GLY A 82 4.18 -5.51 -4.71
C GLY A 82 2.82 -5.26 -4.07
N TYR A 83 2.70 -5.53 -2.78
CA TYR A 83 1.50 -5.26 -1.99
C TYR A 83 1.88 -4.67 -0.63
N ILE A 84 1.37 -3.47 -0.34
CA ILE A 84 1.50 -2.85 0.98
C ILE A 84 0.30 -3.30 1.81
N ALA A 85 0.57 -4.16 2.81
CA ALA A 85 -0.48 -4.79 3.60
C ALA A 85 -0.91 -3.92 4.78
N MET A 86 0.06 -3.34 5.49
CA MET A 86 -0.18 -2.59 6.72
C MET A 86 0.80 -1.42 6.80
N LEU A 87 0.31 -0.27 7.26
CA LEU A 87 1.10 0.92 7.53
C LEU A 87 0.52 1.57 8.78
N SER A 88 1.35 1.74 9.82
CA SER A 88 0.94 2.37 11.08
C SER A 88 1.95 3.41 11.51
N VAL A 89 1.47 4.54 12.06
CA VAL A 89 2.31 5.62 12.60
C VAL A 89 1.70 6.14 13.89
N GLU A 90 2.47 6.05 14.98
CA GLU A 90 2.09 6.51 16.30
C GLU A 90 1.56 7.95 16.25
N ARG A 91 0.43 8.18 16.93
CA ARG A 91 -0.41 9.37 16.73
C ARG A 91 0.36 10.67 16.91
N SER A 92 1.27 10.75 17.88
CA SER A 92 2.07 11.95 18.16
C SER A 92 3.17 12.23 17.12
N TRP A 93 3.48 11.25 16.25
CA TRP A 93 4.47 11.33 15.18
C TRP A 93 3.85 11.49 13.78
N ARG A 94 2.52 11.51 13.67
CA ARG A 94 1.82 11.75 12.41
C ARG A 94 2.08 13.16 11.87
N ARG A 95 1.85 13.34 10.57
CA ARG A 95 2.05 14.60 9.83
C ARG A 95 3.51 15.09 9.78
N LYS A 96 4.47 14.21 10.09
CA LYS A 96 5.92 14.48 10.02
C LYS A 96 6.63 13.80 8.83
N GLY A 97 5.88 13.26 7.87
CA GLY A 97 6.44 12.61 6.67
C GLY A 97 6.91 11.17 6.83
N ILE A 98 6.78 10.57 8.02
CA ILE A 98 7.28 9.21 8.33
C ILE A 98 6.60 8.14 7.45
N ALA A 99 5.27 8.16 7.37
CA ALA A 99 4.51 7.27 6.49
C ALA A 99 4.96 7.35 5.03
N ARG A 100 5.18 8.58 4.53
CA ARG A 100 5.66 8.82 3.17
C ARG A 100 7.03 8.17 2.96
N LYS A 101 7.95 8.37 3.90
CA LYS A 101 9.31 7.80 3.81
C LYS A 101 9.31 6.28 3.86
N LEU A 102 8.51 5.67 4.74
CA LEU A 102 8.36 4.21 4.80
C LEU A 102 7.83 3.63 3.48
N VAL A 103 6.79 4.24 2.91
CA VAL A 103 6.21 3.80 1.63
C VAL A 103 7.21 3.98 0.48
N GLU A 104 7.96 5.08 0.44
CA GLU A 104 9.03 5.30 -0.54
C GLU A 104 10.12 4.21 -0.46
N MET A 105 10.57 3.87 0.77
CA MET A 105 11.54 2.79 0.98
C MET A 105 11.00 1.44 0.50
N THR A 106 9.75 1.12 0.82
CA THR A 106 9.10 -0.11 0.35
C THR A 106 8.99 -0.17 -1.17
N ILE A 107 8.58 0.92 -1.82
CA ILE A 107 8.47 0.98 -3.29
C ILE A 107 9.84 0.78 -3.93
N GLU A 108 10.90 1.39 -3.38
CA GLU A 108 12.26 1.20 -3.90
C GLU A 108 12.71 -0.25 -3.77
N ALA A 109 12.53 -0.86 -2.59
CA ALA A 109 12.88 -2.27 -2.37
C ALA A 109 12.10 -3.23 -3.29
N MET A 110 10.82 -2.93 -3.59
CA MET A 110 10.04 -3.68 -4.57
C MET A 110 10.56 -3.50 -5.99
N ARG A 111 11.00 -2.28 -6.35
CA ARG A 111 11.55 -1.98 -7.67
C ARG A 111 12.89 -2.67 -7.90
N GLU A 112 13.74 -2.73 -6.87
CA GLU A 112 15.00 -3.48 -6.88
C GLU A 112 14.79 -5.00 -7.08
N GLN A 113 13.57 -5.49 -6.88
CA GLN A 113 13.15 -6.87 -7.11
C GLN A 113 12.21 -6.98 -8.33
N ASP A 114 12.30 -6.05 -9.28
CA ASP A 114 11.56 -6.04 -10.55
C ASP A 114 10.02 -6.07 -10.43
N ALA A 115 9.47 -5.50 -9.35
CA ALA A 115 8.03 -5.27 -9.27
C ALA A 115 7.58 -4.35 -10.41
N GLN A 116 6.52 -4.73 -11.11
CA GLN A 116 5.93 -3.95 -12.21
C GLN A 116 4.84 -3.01 -11.71
N GLU A 117 4.30 -3.27 -10.53
CA GLU A 117 3.32 -2.41 -9.88
C GLU A 117 3.30 -2.67 -8.38
N VAL A 118 2.87 -1.67 -7.62
CA VAL A 118 2.57 -1.76 -6.19
C VAL A 118 1.08 -1.49 -6.00
N ILE A 119 0.40 -2.33 -5.23
CA ILE A 119 -1.02 -2.17 -4.91
C ILE A 119 -1.28 -2.14 -3.41
N LEU A 120 -2.41 -1.55 -3.03
CA LEU A 120 -2.97 -1.62 -1.68
C LEU A 120 -4.47 -1.34 -1.69
N GLU A 121 -5.13 -1.66 -0.58
CA GLU A 121 -6.51 -1.25 -0.31
C GLU A 121 -6.60 -0.30 0.89
N THR A 122 -7.48 0.69 0.79
CA THR A 122 -7.81 1.59 1.90
C THR A 122 -9.32 1.87 1.93
N GLU A 123 -9.89 2.14 3.11
CA GLU A 123 -11.30 2.54 3.24
C GLU A 123 -11.61 3.72 2.33
N TYR A 124 -12.78 3.68 1.67
CA TYR A 124 -13.14 4.68 0.68
C TYR A 124 -13.19 6.12 1.24
N ASP A 125 -13.40 6.26 2.56
CA ASP A 125 -13.49 7.51 3.31
C ASP A 125 -12.20 7.84 4.11
N ASN A 126 -11.13 7.04 3.97
CA ASN A 126 -9.84 7.33 4.60
C ASN A 126 -9.05 8.40 3.83
N LEU A 127 -9.47 9.66 3.98
CA LEU A 127 -8.88 10.82 3.29
C LEU A 127 -7.36 10.96 3.53
N ALA A 128 -6.87 10.58 4.71
CA ALA A 128 -5.45 10.63 5.04
C ALA A 128 -4.63 9.67 4.16
N SER A 129 -5.06 8.42 4.05
CA SER A 129 -4.44 7.42 3.18
C SER A 129 -4.56 7.80 1.71
N LEU A 130 -5.75 8.23 1.28
CA LEU A 130 -5.97 8.64 -0.12
C LEU A 130 -5.06 9.81 -0.53
N THR A 131 -4.86 10.78 0.36
CA THR A 131 -3.96 11.91 0.12
C THR A 131 -2.50 11.47 0.10
N LEU A 132 -2.09 10.64 1.06
CA LEU A 132 -0.73 10.11 1.15
C LEU A 132 -0.35 9.36 -0.13
N TYR A 133 -1.12 8.33 -0.49
CA TYR A 133 -0.82 7.48 -1.64
C TYR A 133 -0.99 8.23 -2.96
N GLY A 134 -2.00 9.10 -3.07
CA GLY A 134 -2.16 9.98 -4.24
C GLY A 134 -0.94 10.87 -4.48
N SER A 135 -0.35 11.43 -3.41
CA SER A 135 0.87 12.24 -3.51
C SER A 135 2.12 11.45 -3.93
N LEU A 136 2.08 10.12 -3.81
CA LEU A 136 3.13 9.19 -4.22
C LEU A 136 2.89 8.62 -5.63
N GLY A 137 1.87 9.08 -6.34
CA GLY A 137 1.56 8.67 -7.71
C GLY A 137 0.62 7.47 -7.82
N PHE A 138 0.07 6.97 -6.70
CA PHE A 138 -0.97 5.96 -6.76
C PHE A 138 -2.27 6.55 -7.29
N PHE A 139 -2.98 5.79 -8.12
CA PHE A 139 -4.34 6.13 -8.56
C PHE A 139 -5.34 5.04 -8.20
N ARG A 140 -6.62 5.39 -8.17
CA ARG A 140 -7.72 4.47 -7.85
C ARG A 140 -7.96 3.56 -9.05
N GLU A 141 -7.66 2.27 -8.93
CA GLU A 141 -7.96 1.27 -9.96
C GLU A 141 -9.45 0.93 -9.96
N LYS A 142 -9.99 0.64 -8.78
CA LYS A 142 -11.39 0.23 -8.62
C LYS A 142 -11.90 0.43 -7.20
N ARG A 143 -13.22 0.45 -7.07
CA ARG A 143 -13.94 0.38 -5.80
C ARG A 143 -14.34 -1.07 -5.52
N LEU A 144 -14.09 -1.53 -4.29
CA LEU A 144 -14.42 -2.86 -3.81
C LEU A 144 -15.58 -2.73 -2.81
N HIS A 145 -16.75 -3.25 -3.18
CA HIS A 145 -17.95 -3.13 -2.34
C HIS A 145 -17.88 -4.04 -1.12
N ARG A 146 -18.24 -3.50 0.06
CA ARG A 146 -18.26 -4.22 1.34
C ARG A 146 -16.97 -5.00 1.59
N PHE A 147 -15.85 -4.37 1.28
CA PHE A 147 -14.53 -4.98 1.37
C PHE A 147 -14.10 -5.22 2.82
N TYR A 148 -14.42 -4.32 3.74
CA TYR A 148 -14.08 -4.49 5.16
C TYR A 148 -15.19 -5.21 5.94
N LEU A 149 -14.83 -5.83 7.08
CA LEU A 149 -15.79 -6.58 7.90
C LEU A 149 -16.91 -5.69 8.48
N ASN A 150 -16.62 -4.41 8.67
CA ASN A 150 -17.60 -3.37 9.04
C ASN A 150 -18.58 -3.02 7.90
N GLY A 151 -18.48 -3.68 6.74
CA GLY A 151 -19.32 -3.42 5.57
C GLY A 151 -18.89 -2.22 4.73
N LYS A 152 -17.82 -1.51 5.11
CA LYS A 152 -17.31 -0.39 4.32
C LYS A 152 -16.67 -0.86 3.01
N ASP A 153 -16.81 -0.01 2.01
CA ASP A 153 -16.11 -0.16 0.73
C ASP A 153 -14.63 0.20 0.87
N ALA A 154 -13.82 -0.32 -0.05
CA ALA A 154 -12.42 0.08 -0.20
C ALA A 154 -12.16 0.62 -1.59
N TYR A 155 -11.15 1.48 -1.71
CA TYR A 155 -10.48 1.69 -2.99
C TYR A 155 -9.26 0.79 -3.07
N ARG A 156 -9.11 0.10 -4.21
CA ARG A 156 -7.81 -0.44 -4.61
C ARG A 156 -7.02 0.66 -5.29
N LEU A 157 -5.85 0.95 -4.74
CA LEU A 157 -4.90 1.89 -5.33
C LEU A 157 -3.77 1.11 -6.01
N VAL A 158 -3.25 1.65 -7.10
CA VAL A 158 -2.14 1.07 -7.86
C VAL A 158 -1.12 2.14 -8.24
N LEU A 159 0.16 1.77 -8.15
CA LEU A 159 1.30 2.50 -8.68
C LEU A 159 2.02 1.58 -9.68
N PRO A 160 1.88 1.82 -11.00
CA PRO A 160 2.71 1.16 -12.00
C PRO A 160 4.18 1.58 -11.83
N LEU A 161 5.08 0.63 -11.91
CA LEU A 161 6.52 0.86 -11.89
C LEU A 161 7.06 0.63 -13.32
N PRO A 162 7.82 1.59 -13.88
CA PRO A 162 8.45 1.40 -15.18
C PRO A 162 9.42 0.21 -15.12
N SER A 163 9.44 -0.63 -16.16
CA SER A 163 10.46 -1.67 -16.26
C SER A 163 11.83 -1.01 -16.45
N GLN A 164 12.85 -1.55 -15.79
CA GLN A 164 14.26 -1.13 -15.92
C GLN A 164 14.87 -1.59 -17.26
N ASP A 165 14.05 -1.91 -18.26
CA ASP A 165 14.52 -2.24 -19.59
C ASP A 165 15.06 -0.95 -20.21
N THR A 166 16.35 -0.72 -20.01
CA THR A 166 17.12 0.27 -20.75
C THR A 166 16.93 0.01 -22.24
N ASP A 167 16.51 1.04 -22.97
CA ASP A 167 16.58 1.09 -24.42
C ASP A 167 18.03 0.80 -24.85
N ASP A 168 18.33 -0.45 -25.19
CA ASP A 168 19.57 -0.82 -25.84
C ASP A 168 19.56 -0.29 -27.28
N GLU A 169 20.37 0.75 -27.49
CA GLU A 169 21.01 1.19 -28.73
C GLU A 169 20.15 1.33 -30.01
N ASP A 170 19.74 2.57 -30.31
CA ASP A 170 20.02 3.11 -31.65
C ASP A 170 20.64 4.50 -31.53
N SER A 171 21.91 4.56 -31.90
CA SER A 171 22.72 5.76 -32.00
C SER A 171 22.15 6.73 -33.03
N GLY A 172 21.51 7.81 -32.57
CA GLY A 172 21.08 8.90 -33.43
C GLY A 172 20.84 10.18 -32.64
N ALA A 173 21.90 10.98 -32.47
CA ALA A 173 21.82 12.29 -31.85
C ALA A 173 20.70 13.16 -32.49
N ILE A 174 19.77 13.69 -31.68
CA ILE A 174 19.06 14.98 -31.87
C ILE A 174 18.42 15.46 -30.54
N SER A 175 18.90 16.62 -30.07
CA SER A 175 18.27 17.71 -29.29
C SER A 175 17.30 17.41 -28.13
N ASP A 176 17.82 17.63 -26.93
CA ASP A 176 17.27 17.41 -25.58
C ASP A 176 16.35 18.54 -25.06
N SER A 177 15.26 18.86 -25.76
CA SER A 177 14.31 19.88 -25.24
C SER A 177 12.82 19.59 -25.48
N GLN A 178 12.49 18.56 -26.27
CA GLN A 178 11.11 18.15 -26.53
C GLN A 178 10.65 16.97 -25.65
N SER A 179 11.57 16.15 -25.14
CA SER A 179 11.27 14.99 -24.29
C SER A 179 10.74 15.40 -22.92
N GLU A 180 11.43 16.30 -22.20
CA GLU A 180 10.97 16.80 -20.90
C GLU A 180 9.65 17.57 -21.01
N LYS A 181 9.46 18.37 -22.08
CA LYS A 181 8.21 19.08 -22.35
C LYS A 181 7.06 18.13 -22.66
N SER A 182 7.34 16.95 -23.22
CA SER A 182 6.33 15.93 -23.55
C SER A 182 5.93 15.12 -22.32
N LEU A 183 6.87 14.73 -21.46
CA LEU A 183 6.55 14.11 -20.17
C LEU A 183 5.83 15.08 -19.21
N ALA A 184 6.23 16.35 -19.18
CA ALA A 184 5.52 17.37 -18.40
C ALA A 184 4.11 17.64 -18.95
N ARG A 185 3.92 17.64 -20.28
CA ARG A 185 2.59 17.73 -20.91
C ARG A 185 1.72 16.52 -20.62
N ALA A 186 2.26 15.31 -20.63
CA ALA A 186 1.53 14.10 -20.29
C ALA A 186 1.05 14.12 -18.83
N ARG A 187 1.93 14.53 -17.90
CA ARG A 187 1.59 14.73 -16.48
C ARG A 187 0.54 15.81 -16.25
N LEU A 188 0.60 16.92 -17.00
CA LEU A 188 -0.39 18.01 -16.91
C LEU A 188 -1.73 17.65 -17.56
N SER A 189 -1.75 16.87 -18.66
CA SER A 189 -3.00 16.42 -19.28
C SER A 189 -3.77 15.49 -18.35
N SER A 190 -3.11 14.54 -17.69
CA SER A 190 -3.74 13.62 -16.73
C SER A 190 -4.30 14.36 -15.50
N ALA A 191 -3.60 15.38 -14.99
CA ALA A 191 -4.10 16.18 -13.86
C ALA A 191 -5.26 17.11 -14.26
N ALA A 192 -5.24 17.70 -15.46
CA ALA A 192 -6.32 18.56 -15.95
C ALA A 192 -7.56 17.74 -16.32
N ASP A 193 -7.39 16.58 -16.97
CA ASP A 193 -8.46 15.63 -17.26
C ASP A 193 -9.07 15.06 -15.97
N TRP A 194 -8.26 14.92 -14.91
CA TRP A 194 -8.73 14.53 -13.58
C TRP A 194 -9.61 15.59 -12.90
N VAL A 195 -9.27 16.89 -13.02
CA VAL A 195 -10.08 18.00 -12.52
C VAL A 195 -11.39 18.14 -13.30
N ILE A 196 -11.35 17.94 -14.62
CA ILE A 196 -12.53 17.99 -15.49
C ILE A 196 -13.47 16.80 -15.23
N ALA A 197 -12.92 15.61 -14.97
CA ALA A 197 -13.72 14.41 -14.69
C ALA A 197 -14.37 14.38 -13.29
N ASN A 198 -13.98 15.27 -12.38
CA ASN A 198 -14.46 15.27 -10.98
C ASN A 198 -14.88 16.66 -10.47
N GLY A 199 -15.04 17.64 -11.36
CA GLY A 199 -15.48 18.99 -11.04
C GLY A 199 -16.98 19.18 -11.28
N GLU A 200 -17.69 19.50 -10.19
CA GLU A 200 -19.10 19.91 -10.11
C GLU A 200 -20.16 18.82 -10.35
N GLU A 201 -20.70 18.27 -9.25
CA GLU A 201 -22.11 17.88 -9.24
C GLU A 201 -22.75 18.26 -7.90
N THR A 202 -23.46 19.38 -7.93
CA THR A 202 -24.47 19.76 -6.95
C THR A 202 -25.62 18.76 -7.05
N VAL A 203 -25.83 17.97 -6.00
CA VAL A 203 -26.91 16.98 -5.92
C VAL A 203 -28.27 17.69 -5.89
N SER A 204 -29.03 17.54 -6.98
CA SER A 204 -30.47 17.86 -7.01
C SER A 204 -31.29 16.69 -6.47
N THR A 205 -32.32 17.00 -5.68
CA THR A 205 -33.06 16.08 -4.82
C THR A 205 -34.04 15.15 -5.56
N GLN A 206 -33.84 14.85 -6.84
CA GLN A 206 -34.81 14.09 -7.66
C GLN A 206 -34.33 12.72 -8.19
N ASP A 207 -33.07 12.31 -7.98
CA ASP A 207 -32.56 11.02 -8.48
C ASP A 207 -32.70 9.84 -7.48
N ILE A 208 -33.28 10.08 -6.31
CA ILE A 208 -33.42 9.07 -5.23
C ILE A 208 -34.54 8.04 -5.50
N GLU A 209 -35.45 8.26 -6.46
CA GLU A 209 -36.63 7.38 -6.63
C GLU A 209 -36.64 6.45 -7.86
N ARG A 210 -35.58 6.37 -8.67
CA ARG A 210 -35.61 5.54 -9.90
C ARG A 210 -34.82 4.22 -9.90
N HIS A 211 -34.02 3.91 -8.88
CA HIS A 211 -33.21 2.67 -8.87
C HIS A 211 -33.75 1.52 -8.00
N SER A 212 -35.04 1.54 -7.64
CA SER A 212 -35.68 0.46 -6.86
C SER A 212 -36.19 -0.74 -7.69
N ARG A 213 -36.11 -0.75 -9.03
CA ARG A 213 -36.64 -1.86 -9.85
C ARG A 213 -35.85 -2.13 -11.12
N ALA A 214 -34.77 -2.89 -11.00
CA ALA A 214 -34.30 -3.83 -12.04
C ALA A 214 -33.19 -4.71 -11.43
N GLY A 215 -33.51 -5.97 -11.16
CA GLY A 215 -32.53 -6.97 -10.76
C GLY A 215 -31.86 -7.62 -11.98
N GLY A 216 -30.82 -8.41 -11.69
CA GLY A 216 -30.40 -9.53 -12.53
C GLY A 216 -29.01 -9.40 -13.15
N GLU A 217 -28.09 -10.22 -12.62
CA GLU A 217 -26.95 -10.83 -13.33
C GLU A 217 -25.92 -9.91 -13.98
N TYR A 218 -24.79 -9.69 -13.30
CA TYR A 218 -23.44 -9.81 -13.87
C TYR A 218 -22.42 -9.91 -12.72
N LEU A 219 -22.10 -11.14 -12.30
CA LEU A 219 -21.02 -11.46 -11.37
C LEU A 219 -20.09 -12.46 -12.07
N SER A 220 -18.87 -12.03 -12.41
CA SER A 220 -17.66 -12.87 -12.31
C SER A 220 -16.44 -11.94 -12.35
N ASP A 221 -15.75 -11.71 -11.24
CA ASP A 221 -14.70 -12.55 -10.67
C ASP A 221 -13.31 -12.04 -11.08
N LYS A 222 -12.68 -11.22 -10.21
CA LYS A 222 -11.24 -10.82 -10.23
C LYS A 222 -10.85 -9.88 -9.07
N GLY A 223 -11.34 -10.19 -7.87
CA GLY A 223 -11.00 -9.45 -6.64
C GLY A 223 -11.08 -10.27 -5.35
N HIS A 224 -11.58 -11.51 -5.43
CA HIS A 224 -11.81 -12.39 -4.29
C HIS A 224 -10.57 -13.14 -3.81
N ASN A 225 -9.41 -13.03 -4.48
CA ASN A 225 -8.28 -13.94 -4.21
C ASN A 225 -7.47 -13.59 -2.96
N THR A 226 -7.30 -12.33 -2.58
CA THR A 226 -6.40 -11.99 -1.47
C THR A 226 -7.00 -12.34 -0.11
N LYS A 227 -8.32 -12.14 0.07
CA LYS A 227 -9.04 -12.63 1.25
C LYS A 227 -9.19 -14.15 1.24
N ARG A 228 -9.38 -14.80 0.08
CA ARG A 228 -9.41 -16.27 0.01
C ARG A 228 -8.03 -16.88 0.24
N GLU A 229 -6.94 -16.24 -0.14
CA GLU A 229 -5.58 -16.72 0.13
C GLU A 229 -5.24 -16.56 1.62
N ILE A 230 -5.52 -15.40 2.23
CA ILE A 230 -5.34 -15.23 3.68
C ILE A 230 -6.32 -16.16 4.46
N ALA A 231 -7.58 -16.29 4.04
CA ALA A 231 -8.54 -17.22 4.64
C ALA A 231 -8.18 -18.69 4.40
N SER A 232 -7.65 -19.07 3.23
CA SER A 232 -7.22 -20.43 2.89
C SER A 232 -5.92 -20.81 3.59
N ILE A 233 -5.02 -19.86 3.84
CA ILE A 233 -3.85 -20.07 4.71
C ILE A 233 -4.32 -20.29 6.15
N LEU A 234 -5.31 -19.51 6.61
CA LEU A 234 -5.91 -19.68 7.94
C LEU A 234 -6.75 -20.97 8.09
N GLU A 235 -7.37 -21.47 7.02
CA GLU A 235 -8.15 -22.71 7.00
C GLU A 235 -7.28 -23.96 6.77
N GLY A 236 -6.18 -23.85 6.01
CA GLY A 236 -5.26 -24.95 5.69
C GLY A 236 -4.38 -25.38 6.85
N ILE A 237 -4.08 -24.48 7.79
CA ILE A 237 -3.29 -24.80 9.00
C ILE A 237 -4.12 -25.57 10.04
N ASN A 238 -5.46 -25.54 9.95
CA ASN A 238 -6.34 -26.18 10.93
C ASN A 238 -6.56 -27.69 10.69
N ARG A 239 -5.83 -28.33 9.75
CA ARG A 239 -6.04 -29.74 9.37
C ARG A 239 -4.83 -30.66 9.44
N THR A 240 -3.66 -30.21 9.91
CA THR A 240 -2.46 -31.05 9.81
C THR A 240 -1.56 -31.12 11.05
N ASP A 241 -2.07 -30.91 12.26
CA ASP A 241 -1.35 -31.28 13.50
C ASP A 241 -2.31 -31.55 14.66
N ILE A 242 -3.14 -32.60 14.53
CA ILE A 242 -3.61 -33.43 15.65
C ILE A 242 -3.59 -34.89 15.18
N ALA A 243 -2.41 -35.48 15.24
CA ALA A 243 -2.18 -36.90 15.48
C ALA A 243 -0.93 -37.01 16.36
#